data_AF-A0A810QC85-F1
#
_entry.id   AF-A0A810QC85-F1
#
_cell.length_a   1.000
_cell.length_b   1.000
_cell.length_c   1.000
_cell.angle_alpha   90.00
_cell.angle_beta   90.00
_cell.angle_gamma   90.00
#
_symmetry.space_group_name_H-M   'P 1'
#
loop_
_entity.id
_entity.type
_entity.pdbx_description
1 polymer ?
#
loop_
_entity_poly.entity_id
_entity_poly.type
_entity_poly.pdbx_seq_one_letter_code
_entity_poly.pdbx_strand_id
1 'polypeptide(L)'
;MLVLDGRDNRLKFLGLDGILTATCCPHCVGFLQGPAFNRFTLNGGVEVFPSKLYDGGEKMQCYVRPEDYEALTKNSFVLGKTTVPLFYGSACEDINTVGGFANWVQDWEYTACPHCGKAMKYLAQIQWNTVYDGAEGTLYIEFCPDCYIVSMQHQQT
;
A
#
# COMPACT_ATOMS: atom_id res chain seq x y z
N MET A 1 5.96 5.34 -3.36
CA MET A 1 6.28 5.44 -1.91
C MET A 1 5.13 6.16 -1.23
N LEU A 2 4.50 5.56 -0.23
CA LEU A 2 3.52 6.20 0.64
C LEU A 2 4.19 6.57 1.96
N VAL A 3 4.07 7.83 2.39
CA VAL A 3 4.54 8.31 3.69
C VAL A 3 3.32 8.80 4.48
N LEU A 4 3.13 8.26 5.67
CA LEU A 4 1.97 8.57 6.51
C LEU A 4 2.44 8.99 7.90
N ASP A 5 2.10 10.21 8.31
CA ASP A 5 2.34 10.68 9.68
C ASP A 5 1.17 10.27 10.60
N GLY A 6 1.32 9.14 11.28
CA GLY A 6 0.31 8.60 12.20
C GLY A 6 0.02 9.50 13.41
N ARG A 7 0.87 10.51 13.67
CA ARG A 7 0.65 11.49 14.75
C ARG A 7 -0.46 12.48 14.43
N ASP A 8 -0.89 12.57 13.16
CA ASP A 8 -2.08 13.35 12.79
C ASP A 8 -3.30 12.83 13.55
N ASN A 9 -4.02 13.72 14.24
CA ASN A 9 -5.18 13.37 15.06
C ASN A 9 -6.25 12.60 14.28
N ARG A 10 -6.38 12.82 12.97
CA ARG A 10 -7.34 12.12 12.10
C ARG A 10 -7.00 10.64 11.93
N LEU A 11 -5.75 10.27 12.15
CA LEU A 11 -5.23 8.91 12.00
C LEU A 11 -5.09 8.15 13.32
N LYS A 12 -5.54 8.73 14.45
CA LYS A 12 -5.48 8.08 15.77
C LYS A 12 -6.07 6.67 15.81
N PHE A 13 -7.08 6.40 14.98
CA PHE A 13 -7.69 5.07 14.86
C PHE A 13 -6.72 4.00 14.37
N LEU A 14 -5.62 4.37 13.71
CA LEU A 14 -4.57 3.45 13.30
C LEU A 14 -3.75 2.94 14.48
N GLY A 15 -3.63 3.72 15.57
CA GLY A 15 -2.79 3.39 16.71
C GLY A 15 -1.29 3.48 16.39
N LEU A 16 -0.91 4.32 15.44
CA LEU A 16 0.47 4.53 14.99
C LEU A 16 0.99 5.86 15.55
N ASP A 17 1.96 5.81 16.45
CA ASP A 17 2.62 7.01 17.02
C ASP A 17 3.95 7.29 16.33
N GLY A 18 3.89 7.71 15.06
CA GLY A 18 5.07 8.01 14.26
C GLY A 18 4.79 8.03 12.76
N ILE A 19 5.87 8.10 11.98
CA ILE A 19 5.83 8.12 10.52
C ILE A 19 5.99 6.69 10.01
N LEU A 20 5.00 6.19 9.27
CA LEU A 20 5.09 4.93 8.53
C LEU A 20 5.47 5.24 7.08
N THR A 21 6.36 4.43 6.51
CA THR A 21 6.67 4.50 5.07
C THR A 21 6.52 3.14 4.42
N ALA A 22 5.73 3.11 3.35
CA ALA A 22 5.52 1.94 2.49
C ALA A 22 6.14 2.21 1.12
N THR A 23 6.97 1.29 0.64
CA THR A 23 7.66 1.43 -0.64
C THR A 23 7.67 0.09 -1.37
N CYS A 24 7.34 0.10 -2.65
CA CYS A 24 7.43 -1.06 -3.50
C CYS A 24 7.80 -0.59 -4.90
N CYS A 25 8.34 -1.50 -5.72
CA CYS A 25 8.43 -1.22 -7.15
C CYS A 25 7.01 -1.25 -7.72
N PRO A 26 6.51 -0.15 -8.33
CA PRO A 26 5.16 -0.10 -8.89
C PRO A 26 4.97 -1.13 -10.02
N HIS A 27 6.05 -1.51 -10.69
CA HIS A 27 6.01 -2.58 -11.68
C HIS A 27 5.98 -3.96 -11.04
N CYS A 28 6.95 -4.26 -10.16
CA CYS A 28 7.11 -5.64 -9.67
C CYS A 28 5.96 -6.10 -8.77
N VAL A 29 5.30 -5.19 -8.04
CA VAL A 29 4.28 -5.56 -7.04
C VAL A 29 3.10 -6.36 -7.61
N GLY A 30 2.75 -6.15 -8.89
CA GLY A 30 1.72 -6.94 -9.58
C GLY A 30 2.19 -8.32 -10.06
N PHE A 31 3.48 -8.63 -9.94
CA PHE A 31 4.08 -9.87 -10.42
C PHE A 31 4.71 -10.69 -9.29
N LEU A 32 4.51 -10.29 -8.03
CA LEU A 32 5.08 -10.99 -6.89
C LEU A 32 4.27 -12.24 -6.54
N GLN A 33 4.96 -13.27 -6.04
CA GLN A 33 4.36 -14.37 -5.29
C GLN A 33 3.98 -13.86 -3.89
N GLY A 34 2.75 -13.38 -3.75
CA GLY A 34 2.24 -12.76 -2.53
C GLY A 34 2.69 -11.30 -2.37
N PRO A 35 2.46 -10.68 -1.21
CA PRO A 35 2.70 -9.26 -0.99
C PRO A 35 4.18 -8.86 -0.96
N ALA A 36 4.45 -7.61 -1.31
CA ALA A 36 5.70 -6.94 -1.01
C ALA A 36 5.74 -6.54 0.47
N PHE A 37 6.85 -6.82 1.16
CA PHE A 37 7.02 -6.47 2.57
C PHE A 37 8.17 -5.50 2.78
N ASN A 38 7.95 -4.54 3.69
CA ASN A 38 9.03 -3.75 4.27
C ASN A 38 8.90 -3.70 5.78
N ARG A 39 10.03 -3.55 6.46
CA ARG A 39 10.05 -3.01 7.82
C ARG A 39 10.13 -1.49 7.75
N PHE A 40 9.30 -0.81 8.54
CA PHE A 40 9.38 0.63 8.72
C PHE A 40 9.85 0.96 10.15
N THR A 41 10.32 2.19 10.34
CA THR A 41 10.61 2.77 11.67
C THR A 41 9.68 3.94 11.89
N LEU A 42 9.40 4.30 13.15
CA LEU A 42 8.52 5.43 13.49
C LEU A 42 9.08 6.82 13.11
N ASN A 43 10.31 6.87 12.60
CA ASN A 43 10.94 8.08 12.05
C ASN A 43 10.88 8.11 10.50
N GLY A 44 10.17 7.17 9.86
CA GLY A 44 10.02 7.10 8.39
C GLY A 44 11.11 6.30 7.66
N GLY A 45 12.03 5.66 8.37
CA GLY A 45 13.02 4.76 7.77
C GLY A 45 12.40 3.46 7.25
N VAL A 46 13.02 2.84 6.24
CA VAL A 46 12.52 1.65 5.54
C VAL A 46 13.65 0.64 5.30
N GLU A 47 13.32 -0.64 5.50
CA GLU A 47 14.12 -1.80 5.09
C GLU A 47 13.22 -2.72 4.25
N VAL A 48 13.55 -2.90 2.96
CA VAL A 48 12.77 -3.72 2.02
C VAL A 48 13.14 -5.19 2.17
N PHE A 49 12.14 -6.07 2.25
CA PHE A 49 12.38 -7.51 2.29
C PHE A 49 12.51 -8.10 0.88
N PRO A 50 13.28 -9.18 0.70
CA PRO A 50 13.30 -9.90 -0.56
C PRO A 50 11.90 -10.42 -0.94
N SER A 51 11.55 -10.30 -2.22
CA SER A 51 10.34 -10.85 -2.80
C SER A 51 10.67 -11.77 -3.98
N LYS A 52 9.71 -12.61 -4.39
CA LYS A 52 9.85 -13.53 -5.52
C LYS A 52 8.80 -13.20 -6.56
N LEU A 53 9.13 -13.36 -7.84
CA LEU A 53 8.14 -13.29 -8.91
C LEU A 53 7.28 -14.57 -8.93
N TYR A 54 6.01 -14.46 -9.34
CA TYR A 54 5.11 -15.61 -9.40
C TYR A 54 5.58 -16.69 -10.39
N ASP A 55 6.34 -16.30 -11.41
CA ASP A 55 6.89 -17.18 -12.45
C ASP A 55 8.24 -17.80 -12.07
N GLY A 56 8.77 -17.47 -10.88
CA GLY A 56 10.07 -17.92 -10.40
C GLY A 56 11.26 -17.21 -11.07
N GLY A 57 11.03 -16.19 -11.88
CA GLY A 57 12.07 -15.38 -12.50
C GLY A 57 12.85 -14.55 -11.46
N GLU A 58 14.13 -14.32 -11.74
CA GLU A 58 14.96 -13.42 -10.91
C GLU A 58 14.81 -11.95 -11.28
N LYS A 59 14.39 -11.67 -12.51
CA LYS A 59 14.30 -10.33 -13.09
C LYS A 59 13.13 -10.26 -14.05
N MET A 60 12.57 -9.06 -14.16
CA MET A 60 11.58 -8.72 -15.18
C MET A 60 11.97 -7.40 -15.85
N GLN A 61 11.49 -7.20 -17.07
CA GLN A 61 11.61 -5.91 -17.74
C GLN A 61 10.72 -4.90 -17.04
N CYS A 62 11.24 -3.72 -16.71
CA CYS A 62 10.45 -2.64 -16.12
C CYS A 62 9.86 -1.76 -17.22
N TYR A 63 8.54 -1.69 -17.29
CA TYR A 63 7.82 -0.85 -18.27
C TYR A 63 7.39 0.51 -17.73
N VAL A 64 7.68 0.81 -16.46
CA VAL A 64 7.37 2.11 -15.85
C VAL A 64 8.37 3.14 -16.34
N ARG A 65 7.88 4.22 -16.94
CA ARG A 65 8.74 5.26 -17.52
C ARG A 65 9.25 6.20 -16.43
N PRO A 66 10.38 6.91 -16.67
CA PRO A 66 10.86 7.91 -15.72
C PRO A 66 9.82 8.98 -15.38
N GLU A 67 8.99 9.37 -16.35
CA GLU A 67 7.91 10.35 -16.16
C GLU A 67 6.82 9.82 -15.21
N ASP A 68 6.52 8.52 -15.26
CA ASP A 68 5.55 7.87 -14.37
C ASP A 68 6.07 7.83 -12.93
N TYR A 69 7.37 7.55 -12.75
CA TYR A 69 8.02 7.65 -11.43
C TYR A 69 7.98 9.09 -10.89
N GLU A 70 8.15 10.09 -11.76
CA GLU A 70 8.04 11.49 -11.38
C GLU A 70 6.62 11.86 -10.96
N ALA A 71 5.59 11.42 -11.70
CA ALA A 71 4.19 11.61 -11.32
C ALA A 71 3.87 10.94 -9.97
N LEU A 72 4.30 9.69 -9.79
CA LEU A 72 4.14 8.93 -8.54
C LEU A 72 4.80 9.62 -7.34
N THR A 73 5.93 10.29 -7.52
CA THR A 73 6.67 10.92 -6.42
C THR A 73 6.24 12.37 -6.15
N LYS A 74 5.70 13.06 -7.17
CA LYS A 74 5.17 14.43 -7.04
C LYS A 74 3.70 14.49 -6.65
N ASN A 75 3.01 13.35 -6.59
CA ASN A 75 1.62 13.33 -6.13
C ASN A 75 1.51 14.04 -4.76
N SER A 76 0.47 14.87 -4.63
CA SER A 76 0.24 15.68 -3.43
C SER A 76 -1.03 15.22 -2.72
N PHE A 77 -1.20 13.90 -2.59
CA PHE A 77 -2.33 13.37 -1.81
C PHE A 77 -2.28 13.90 -0.39
N VAL A 78 -3.42 14.40 0.06
CA VAL A 78 -3.63 14.93 1.40
C VAL A 78 -4.79 14.21 2.05
N LEU A 79 -4.73 14.06 3.36
CA LEU A 79 -5.85 13.53 4.12
C LEU A 79 -7.07 14.44 3.97
N GLY A 80 -8.23 13.84 3.73
CA GLY A 80 -9.51 14.54 3.67
C GLY A 80 -9.79 15.35 4.94
N LYS A 81 -10.59 16.41 4.80
CA LYS A 81 -10.98 17.28 5.92
C LYS A 81 -11.92 16.58 6.90
N THR A 82 -12.76 15.67 6.39
CA THR A 82 -13.78 14.96 7.15
C THR A 82 -13.63 13.46 6.96
N THR A 83 -13.98 12.70 8.00
CA THR A 83 -14.11 11.25 7.90
C THR A 83 -15.28 10.89 6.99
N VAL A 84 -15.12 9.82 6.24
CA VAL A 84 -16.15 9.23 5.37
C VAL A 84 -16.69 7.92 5.98
N PRO A 85 -17.82 7.37 5.50
CA PRO A 85 -18.32 6.09 5.97
C PRO A 85 -17.31 4.95 5.82
N LEU A 86 -17.48 3.93 6.66
CA LEU A 86 -16.54 2.81 6.80
C LEU A 86 -16.28 2.04 5.49
N PHE A 87 -17.29 1.94 4.62
CA PHE A 87 -17.25 1.26 3.33
C PHE A 87 -17.14 2.23 2.14
N TYR A 88 -16.69 3.47 2.36
CA TYR A 88 -16.58 4.47 1.30
C TYR A 88 -15.68 4.02 0.13
N GLY A 89 -14.62 3.26 0.42
CA GLY A 89 -13.72 2.69 -0.60
C GLY A 89 -14.40 1.71 -1.56
N SER A 90 -15.57 1.16 -1.19
CA SER A 90 -16.38 0.27 -2.04
C SER A 90 -17.41 0.99 -2.89
N ALA A 91 -17.51 2.32 -2.79
CA ALA A 91 -18.50 3.08 -3.56
C ALA A 91 -18.14 3.21 -5.04
N CYS A 92 -16.84 3.18 -5.39
CA CYS A 92 -16.34 3.32 -6.76
C CYS A 92 -14.90 2.81 -6.85
N GLU A 93 -14.50 2.34 -8.03
CA GLU A 93 -13.19 1.76 -8.33
C GLU A 93 -12.05 2.81 -8.39
N ASP A 94 -12.37 4.11 -8.40
CA ASP A 94 -11.37 5.20 -8.48
C ASP A 94 -11.12 5.91 -7.13
N ILE A 95 -11.52 5.30 -6.02
CA ILE A 95 -11.41 5.91 -4.69
C ILE A 95 -10.17 5.42 -3.95
N ASN A 96 -9.35 6.38 -3.50
CA ASN A 96 -8.26 6.16 -2.55
C ASN A 96 -8.74 6.37 -1.11
N THR A 97 -8.37 5.47 -0.20
CA THR A 97 -8.71 5.63 1.22
C THR A 97 -7.51 5.34 2.13
N VAL A 98 -7.54 5.93 3.33
CA VAL A 98 -6.74 5.51 4.47
C VAL A 98 -7.71 5.10 5.57
N GLY A 99 -7.61 3.85 6.03
CA GLY A 99 -8.60 3.22 6.90
C GLY A 99 -9.87 2.79 6.16
N GLY A 100 -10.84 2.30 6.93
CA GLY A 100 -12.05 1.69 6.38
C GLY A 100 -11.89 0.18 6.16
N PHE A 101 -12.57 -0.33 5.15
CA PHE A 101 -12.43 -1.71 4.65
C PHE A 101 -11.85 -1.68 3.24
N ALA A 102 -11.02 -2.69 2.93
CA ALA A 102 -10.50 -2.90 1.58
C ALA A 102 -11.64 -3.26 0.63
N ASN A 103 -11.68 -2.61 -0.54
CA ASN A 103 -12.59 -2.97 -1.62
C ASN A 103 -11.96 -3.99 -2.59
N TRP A 104 -11.60 -5.18 -2.09
CA TRP A 104 -10.91 -6.22 -2.87
C TRP A 104 -11.46 -6.36 -4.29
N VAL A 105 -10.55 -6.26 -5.28
CA VAL A 105 -10.91 -6.38 -6.71
C VAL A 105 -11.10 -7.86 -7.07
N GLN A 106 -10.28 -8.72 -6.48
CA GLN A 106 -10.31 -10.17 -6.65
C GLN A 106 -10.76 -10.83 -5.34
N ASP A 107 -10.29 -12.06 -5.08
CA ASP A 107 -10.48 -12.69 -3.79
C ASP A 107 -9.84 -11.85 -2.67
N TRP A 108 -10.48 -11.90 -1.50
CA TRP A 108 -9.96 -11.22 -0.31
C TRP A 108 -8.63 -11.86 0.11
N GLU A 109 -7.62 -11.02 0.36
CA GLU A 109 -6.31 -11.47 0.80
C GLU A 109 -5.87 -10.67 2.03
N TYR A 110 -6.12 -11.24 3.22
CA TYR A 110 -5.65 -10.66 4.48
C TYR A 110 -4.25 -11.14 4.79
N THR A 111 -3.28 -10.23 4.80
CA THR A 111 -1.88 -10.59 5.01
C THR A 111 -1.63 -10.98 6.46
N ALA A 112 -0.96 -12.13 6.67
CA ALA A 112 -0.36 -12.45 7.96
C ALA A 112 1.04 -11.85 8.07
N CYS A 113 1.37 -11.22 9.20
CA CYS A 113 2.68 -10.64 9.43
C CYS A 113 3.77 -11.74 9.34
N PRO A 114 4.81 -11.59 8.50
CA PRO A 114 5.83 -12.62 8.32
C PRO A 114 6.71 -12.82 9.56
N HIS A 115 6.64 -11.91 10.54
CA HIS A 115 7.41 -12.01 11.79
C HIS A 115 6.61 -12.64 12.94
N CYS A 116 5.36 -12.22 13.17
CA CYS A 116 4.57 -12.69 14.32
C CYS A 116 3.36 -13.56 13.96
N GLY A 117 3.05 -13.74 12.67
CA GLY A 117 1.95 -14.56 12.16
C GLY A 117 0.54 -13.99 12.38
N LYS A 118 0.39 -12.86 13.09
CA LYS A 118 -0.91 -12.21 13.29
C LYS A 118 -1.41 -11.58 11.99
N ALA A 119 -2.72 -11.55 11.80
CA ALA A 119 -3.35 -10.77 10.74
C ALA A 119 -2.94 -9.29 10.85
N MET A 120 -2.59 -8.71 9.71
CA MET A 120 -2.20 -7.31 9.60
C MET A 120 -3.43 -6.40 9.59
N LYS A 121 -3.24 -5.15 9.97
CA LYS A 121 -4.30 -4.15 9.99
C LYS A 121 -4.35 -3.45 8.63
N TYR A 122 -5.53 -3.37 8.05
CA TYR A 122 -5.75 -2.58 6.84
C TYR A 122 -5.35 -1.12 7.04
N LEU A 123 -4.55 -0.59 6.11
CA LEU A 123 -4.05 0.78 6.12
C LEU A 123 -4.69 1.64 5.05
N ALA A 124 -4.65 1.21 3.79
CA ALA A 124 -5.05 2.04 2.66
C ALA A 124 -5.33 1.23 1.39
N GLN A 125 -6.08 1.83 0.47
CA GLN A 125 -6.14 1.44 -0.93
C GLN A 125 -5.74 2.64 -1.80
N ILE A 126 -4.95 2.39 -2.82
CA ILE A 126 -4.52 3.39 -3.82
C ILE A 126 -4.80 2.83 -5.21
N GLN A 127 -5.59 3.54 -5.99
CA GLN A 127 -5.92 3.21 -7.37
C GLN A 127 -4.82 3.73 -8.28
N TRP A 128 -4.21 2.87 -9.09
CA TRP A 128 -3.02 3.24 -9.85
C TRP A 128 -3.28 4.36 -10.86
N ASN A 129 -4.45 4.35 -11.51
CA ASN A 129 -4.89 5.38 -12.44
C ASN A 129 -5.01 6.79 -11.80
N THR A 130 -5.13 6.88 -10.48
CA THR A 130 -5.19 8.17 -9.77
C THR A 130 -3.81 8.78 -9.49
N VAL A 131 -2.74 7.99 -9.63
CA VAL A 131 -1.37 8.40 -9.28
C VAL A 131 -0.42 8.46 -10.49
N TYR A 132 -0.70 7.72 -11.57
CA TYR A 132 -0.10 7.95 -12.88
C TYR A 132 -0.98 7.36 -14.01
N ASP A 133 -0.89 7.96 -15.19
CA ASP A 133 -1.82 7.71 -16.30
C ASP A 133 -1.62 6.33 -16.95
N GLY A 134 -2.71 5.71 -17.40
CA GLY A 134 -2.70 4.41 -18.08
C GLY A 134 -2.40 3.20 -17.20
N ALA A 135 -2.33 3.36 -15.88
CA ALA A 135 -2.11 2.27 -14.94
C ALA A 135 -3.43 1.71 -14.39
N GLU A 136 -3.51 0.39 -14.26
CA GLU A 136 -4.73 -0.30 -13.85
C GLU A 136 -4.55 -1.08 -12.54
N GLY A 137 -5.66 -1.24 -11.82
CA GLY A 137 -5.75 -1.98 -10.58
C GLY A 137 -5.49 -1.14 -9.32
N THR A 138 -5.55 -1.83 -8.20
CA THR A 138 -5.51 -1.24 -6.86
C THR A 138 -4.32 -1.78 -6.09
N LEU A 139 -3.60 -0.89 -5.41
CA LEU A 139 -2.63 -1.23 -4.37
C LEU A 139 -3.30 -1.21 -3.00
N TYR A 140 -3.43 -2.37 -2.38
CA TYR A 140 -3.82 -2.51 -0.97
C TYR A 140 -2.60 -2.51 -0.07
N ILE A 141 -2.72 -1.80 1.05
CA ILE A 141 -1.66 -1.65 2.03
C ILE A 141 -2.18 -2.07 3.39
N GLU A 142 -1.44 -2.93 4.07
CA GLU A 142 -1.72 -3.39 5.43
C GLU A 142 -0.46 -3.26 6.29
N PHE A 143 -0.58 -3.14 7.61
CA PHE A 143 0.58 -3.03 8.49
C PHE A 143 0.41 -3.80 9.80
N CYS A 144 1.52 -4.24 10.36
CA CYS A 144 1.61 -4.86 11.68
C CYS A 144 2.14 -3.81 12.67
N PRO A 145 1.30 -3.30 13.60
CA PRO A 145 1.75 -2.30 14.57
C PRO A 145 2.78 -2.86 15.56
N ASP A 146 2.73 -4.16 15.86
CA ASP A 146 3.64 -4.81 16.82
C ASP A 146 5.06 -5.01 16.25
N CYS A 147 5.18 -5.29 14.95
CA CYS A 147 6.45 -5.64 14.32
C CYS A 147 7.01 -4.54 13.40
N TYR A 148 6.25 -3.47 13.20
CA TYR A 148 6.54 -2.39 12.26
C TYR A 148 6.83 -2.91 10.84
N ILE A 149 5.97 -3.81 10.35
CA ILE A 149 6.05 -4.35 9.00
C ILE A 149 4.84 -3.88 8.22
N VAL A 150 5.05 -3.49 6.96
CA VAL A 150 3.99 -3.12 6.01
C VAL A 150 3.96 -4.12 4.87
N SER A 151 2.76 -4.47 4.45
CA SER A 151 2.43 -5.32 3.29
C SER A 151 1.84 -4.43 2.21
N MET A 152 2.23 -4.65 0.96
CA MET A 152 1.65 -4.01 -0.21
C MET A 152 1.35 -5.07 -1.26
N GLN A 153 0.11 -5.11 -1.72
CA GLN A 153 -0.35 -6.09 -2.71
C GLN A 153 -1.18 -5.40 -3.78
N HIS A 154 -1.02 -5.84 -5.01
CA HIS A 154 -1.76 -5.35 -6.16
C HIS A 154 -2.83 -6.36 -6.55
N GLN A 155 -4.01 -5.86 -6.91
CA GLN A 155 -5.05 -6.64 -7.57
C GLN A 155 -5.60 -5.88 -8.78
N GLN A 156 -5.96 -6.61 -9.83
CA GLN A 156 -6.56 -6.10 -11.06
C GLN A 156 -7.52 -7.17 -11.63
N THR A 157 -8.56 -6.74 -12.34
CA THR A 157 -9.51 -7.62 -13.03
C THR A 157 -8.95 -8.22 -14.31
#